data_AF-A0A452UKQ2-F1
#
_entry.id   AF-A0A452UKQ2-F1
#
_cell.length_a   1.000
_cell.length_b   1.000
_cell.length_c   1.000
_cell.angle_alpha   90.00
_cell.angle_beta   90.00
_cell.angle_gamma   90.00
#
_symmetry.space_group_name_H-M   'P 1'
#
loop_
_entity.id
_entity.type
_entity.pdbx_description
1 polymer ?
#
loop_
_entity_poly.entity_id
_entity_poly.type
_entity_poly.pdbx_seq_one_letter_code
_entity_poly.pdbx_strand_id
1 'polypeptide(L)'
;HPPSMAWMLLLLLGLRPQLVLGIIPVEEEDPDFWNHQAAQALDAAKKLQPIQTAAKNLILFLGDGMGVPTVPATRILKGQLNDKLGPETPLAMDHFPYLALSKTYNVDRQVPDSAGTATAYLCGVKANYQTIGVSAAARWNQCNTTHGNEVTSVMNRAKKAGKSVGVVTTTRVQHASPAGTYAHVVNRNWYSDADMPAKAREEGCQDIAQQLISNMDIDVILGGGRKYMFPQGTPDPEYPSDTRQDGVRLDGRNLVQEWQAKYQGARYVWNRTALIEASQDPSVTHLMGLFEPGDTKYEVRRDTTQDPSLMEMTEVAVRLLSRNPRGFYLFVEGGRIDHGHHDGTAYLALTEAVMFDSAIDKASQITSEKDTLTLVTADHSHVFSFGGYTLRGSSIFGLAPSTAQDNKTYTSILYGNGPGGSFALLGISRPNVSDSQSTGGPLGVTLSLGKPSLCQRVAHGAQGQTVRLPRRPSGRKRLRSSPVPKAEATQRPPSTGRHPGPGGPGLALPLLASSASPSSASMALPSPPCPGLLRCERNGHAPTSPCRLLSAVPATFWSRRKVGGFFYYYLCKL
;
A
#
# COMPACT_ATOMS: atom_id res chain seq x y z
N HIS A 1 -40.45 -45.52 -44.48
CA HIS A 1 -40.10 -45.66 -43.05
C HIS A 1 -39.60 -44.33 -42.52
N PRO A 2 -39.91 -43.95 -41.27
CA PRO A 2 -39.34 -42.76 -40.64
C PRO A 2 -37.84 -42.97 -40.32
N PRO A 3 -37.05 -41.88 -40.16
CA PRO A 3 -35.71 -41.97 -39.60
C PRO A 3 -35.76 -42.49 -38.15
N SER A 4 -34.73 -43.23 -37.72
CA SER A 4 -34.74 -43.96 -36.45
C SER A 4 -34.52 -43.05 -35.23
N MET A 5 -35.19 -43.38 -34.12
CA MET A 5 -35.08 -42.67 -32.83
C MET A 5 -33.65 -42.62 -32.26
N ALA A 6 -32.74 -43.48 -32.75
CA ALA A 6 -31.33 -43.53 -32.34
C ALA A 6 -30.61 -42.18 -32.50
N TRP A 7 -30.92 -41.41 -33.56
CA TRP A 7 -30.27 -40.11 -33.79
C TRP A 7 -30.73 -39.00 -32.82
N MET A 8 -31.97 -39.07 -32.30
CA MET A 8 -32.43 -38.14 -31.26
C MET A 8 -31.79 -38.45 -29.90
N LEU A 9 -31.59 -39.73 -29.56
CA LEU A 9 -30.95 -40.13 -28.30
C LEU A 9 -29.47 -39.72 -28.21
N LEU A 10 -28.72 -39.77 -29.33
CA LEU A 10 -27.35 -39.28 -29.37
C LEU A 10 -27.24 -37.75 -29.22
N LEU A 11 -28.19 -36.99 -29.79
CA LEU A 11 -28.25 -35.53 -29.60
C LEU A 11 -28.60 -35.14 -28.15
N LEU A 12 -29.41 -35.93 -27.45
CA LEU A 12 -29.75 -35.68 -26.04
C LEU A 12 -28.60 -35.99 -25.06
N LEU A 13 -27.65 -36.87 -25.44
CA LEU A 13 -26.45 -37.13 -24.64
C LEU A 13 -25.40 -36.01 -24.73
N GLY A 14 -25.41 -35.22 -25.80
CA GLY A 14 -24.51 -34.07 -25.99
C GLY A 14 -24.91 -32.80 -25.22
N LEU A 15 -26.10 -32.77 -24.60
CA LEU A 15 -26.65 -31.62 -23.89
C LEU A 15 -26.86 -31.89 -22.39
N ARG A 16 -25.84 -32.45 -21.73
CA ARG A 16 -25.71 -32.23 -20.28
C ARG A 16 -25.24 -30.79 -20.05
N PRO A 17 -26.03 -29.91 -19.39
CA PRO A 17 -25.43 -28.71 -18.84
C PRO A 17 -24.35 -29.14 -17.85
N GLN A 18 -23.22 -28.44 -17.83
CA GLN A 18 -22.24 -28.59 -16.75
C GLN A 18 -22.85 -28.00 -15.47
N LEU A 19 -23.65 -28.81 -14.79
CA LEU A 19 -23.94 -28.64 -13.37
C LEU A 19 -22.59 -28.70 -12.66
N VAL A 20 -22.02 -27.52 -12.39
CA VAL A 20 -20.85 -27.35 -11.52
C VAL A 20 -21.31 -27.69 -10.11
N LEU A 21 -21.32 -28.99 -9.81
CA LEU A 21 -21.60 -29.50 -8.48
C LEU A 21 -20.46 -29.06 -7.56
N GLY A 22 -20.81 -28.49 -6.41
CA GLY A 22 -19.83 -28.10 -5.41
C GLY A 22 -19.10 -29.33 -4.87
N ILE A 23 -17.78 -29.25 -4.76
CA ILE A 23 -16.99 -30.35 -4.23
C ILE A 23 -17.12 -30.33 -2.71
N ILE A 24 -17.81 -31.34 -2.17
CA ILE A 24 -17.73 -31.70 -0.76
C ILE A 24 -16.56 -32.69 -0.66
N PRO A 25 -15.49 -32.38 0.12
CA PRO A 25 -14.43 -33.34 0.40
C PRO A 25 -14.99 -34.48 1.26
N VAL A 26 -14.71 -35.73 0.88
CA VAL A 26 -15.22 -36.91 1.61
C VAL A 26 -14.63 -36.95 3.03
N GLU A 27 -13.42 -36.44 3.20
CA GLU A 27 -12.79 -36.24 4.51
C GLU A 27 -13.49 -35.17 5.38
N GLU A 28 -14.18 -34.20 4.78
CA GLU A 28 -14.91 -33.15 5.51
C GLU A 28 -16.36 -33.54 5.86
N GLU A 29 -16.86 -34.65 5.31
CA GLU A 29 -18.16 -35.24 5.71
C GLU A 29 -18.08 -35.89 7.11
N ASP A 30 -16.88 -36.29 7.55
CA ASP A 30 -16.65 -36.91 8.86
C ASP A 30 -16.44 -35.84 9.96
N PRO A 31 -17.25 -35.82 11.04
CA PRO A 31 -17.02 -34.96 12.20
C PRO A 31 -15.62 -35.08 12.81
N ASP A 32 -14.97 -36.26 12.71
CA ASP A 32 -13.66 -36.47 13.33
C ASP A 32 -12.52 -35.73 12.62
N PHE A 33 -12.66 -35.38 11.33
CA PHE A 33 -11.74 -34.45 10.65
C PHE A 33 -11.74 -33.09 11.35
N TRP A 34 -12.92 -32.53 11.59
CA TRP A 34 -13.12 -31.23 12.25
C TRP A 34 -12.70 -31.26 13.72
N ASN A 35 -13.05 -32.34 14.45
CA ASN A 35 -12.64 -32.55 15.83
C ASN A 35 -11.11 -32.64 15.94
N HIS A 36 -10.44 -33.35 15.02
CA HIS A 36 -8.99 -33.51 15.02
C HIS A 36 -8.28 -32.19 14.70
N GLN A 37 -8.73 -31.45 13.68
CA GLN A 37 -8.20 -30.13 13.35
C GLN A 37 -8.36 -29.15 14.53
N ALA A 38 -9.52 -29.13 15.18
CA ALA A 38 -9.77 -28.29 16.36
C ALA A 38 -8.89 -28.68 17.55
N ALA A 39 -8.67 -29.99 17.78
CA ALA A 39 -7.77 -30.48 18.83
C ALA A 39 -6.32 -30.05 18.57
N GLN A 40 -5.82 -30.19 17.33
CA GLN A 40 -4.49 -29.72 16.93
C GLN A 40 -4.34 -28.20 17.14
N ALA A 41 -5.33 -27.40 16.72
CA ALA A 41 -5.32 -25.95 16.88
C ALA A 41 -5.31 -25.51 18.36
N LEU A 42 -6.12 -26.17 19.21
CA LEU A 42 -6.09 -25.96 20.66
C LEU A 42 -4.74 -26.33 21.27
N ASP A 43 -4.10 -27.39 20.80
CA ASP A 43 -2.79 -27.81 21.29
C ASP A 43 -1.65 -26.91 20.83
N ALA A 44 -1.73 -26.33 19.63
CA ALA A 44 -0.83 -25.26 19.20
C ALA A 44 -1.01 -24.00 20.07
N ALA A 45 -2.26 -23.57 20.30
CA ALA A 45 -2.58 -22.41 21.14
C ALA A 45 -2.11 -22.56 22.60
N LYS A 46 -2.22 -23.76 23.19
CA LYS A 46 -1.67 -24.07 24.54
C LYS A 46 -0.14 -23.99 24.60
N LYS A 47 0.55 -24.29 23.50
CA LYS A 47 2.02 -24.32 23.40
C LYS A 47 2.63 -22.95 23.07
N LEU A 48 1.83 -22.01 22.55
CA LEU A 48 2.27 -20.66 22.25
C LEU A 48 2.81 -19.96 23.52
N GLN A 49 4.01 -19.39 23.43
CA GLN A 49 4.65 -18.64 24.50
C GLN A 49 5.15 -17.27 23.97
N PRO A 50 5.13 -16.21 24.81
CA PRO A 50 5.69 -14.92 24.43
C PRO A 50 7.22 -14.99 24.37
N ILE A 51 7.81 -14.48 23.29
CA ILE A 51 9.25 -14.32 23.15
C ILE A 51 9.68 -13.09 23.97
N GLN A 52 10.22 -13.31 25.17
CA GLN A 52 10.57 -12.27 26.15
C GLN A 52 11.95 -11.60 25.87
N THR A 53 12.39 -11.57 24.62
CA THR A 53 13.67 -11.02 24.17
C THR A 53 13.49 -9.91 23.14
N ALA A 54 14.40 -8.95 23.11
CA ALA A 54 14.37 -7.88 22.11
C ALA A 54 14.67 -8.43 20.70
N ALA A 55 13.91 -7.98 19.70
CA ALA A 55 14.12 -8.35 18.31
C ALA A 55 15.42 -7.73 17.77
N LYS A 56 16.29 -8.57 17.18
CA LYS A 56 17.44 -8.15 16.40
C LYS A 56 17.00 -7.60 15.03
N ASN A 57 16.04 -8.23 14.38
CA ASN A 57 15.54 -7.80 13.07
C ASN A 57 14.05 -7.40 13.17
N LEU A 58 13.64 -6.42 12.37
CA LEU A 58 12.26 -5.96 12.26
C LEU A 58 11.84 -6.04 10.79
N ILE A 59 10.72 -6.69 10.50
CA ILE A 59 10.17 -6.75 9.14
C ILE A 59 8.71 -6.33 9.17
N LEU A 60 8.34 -5.35 8.35
CA LEU A 60 6.96 -4.97 8.12
C LEU A 60 6.57 -5.27 6.67
N PHE A 61 5.68 -6.24 6.51
CA PHE A 61 4.96 -6.52 5.28
C PHE A 61 3.66 -5.71 5.23
N LEU A 62 3.49 -4.92 4.17
CA LEU A 62 2.35 -4.05 3.96
C LEU A 62 1.66 -4.40 2.63
N GLY A 63 0.44 -4.95 2.70
CA GLY A 63 -0.41 -5.08 1.52
C GLY A 63 -1.24 -3.81 1.36
N ASP A 64 -0.86 -2.92 0.46
CA ASP A 64 -1.56 -1.63 0.29
C ASP A 64 -3.01 -1.91 -0.15
N GLY A 65 -3.97 -1.37 0.59
CA GLY A 65 -5.39 -1.67 0.42
C GLY A 65 -5.85 -3.12 0.68
N MET A 66 -4.97 -4.04 1.15
CA MET A 66 -5.25 -5.48 1.31
C MET A 66 -6.11 -5.80 2.55
N GLY A 67 -7.33 -5.28 2.58
CA GLY A 67 -8.25 -5.41 3.70
C GLY A 67 -8.80 -6.83 3.93
N VAL A 68 -9.61 -6.97 4.99
CA VAL A 68 -10.19 -8.24 5.44
C VAL A 68 -10.99 -9.00 4.36
N PRO A 69 -11.66 -8.38 3.37
CA PRO A 69 -12.26 -9.11 2.25
C PRO A 69 -11.24 -9.63 1.22
N THR A 70 -10.12 -8.94 1.04
CA THR A 70 -9.06 -9.29 0.08
C THR A 70 -8.32 -10.55 0.52
N VAL A 71 -7.91 -10.64 1.80
CA VAL A 71 -7.16 -11.79 2.36
C VAL A 71 -7.80 -13.17 2.08
N PRO A 72 -9.08 -13.45 2.41
CA PRO A 72 -9.70 -14.74 2.11
C PRO A 72 -9.96 -14.97 0.62
N ALA A 73 -10.16 -13.93 -0.19
CA ALA A 73 -10.24 -14.08 -1.64
C ALA A 73 -8.88 -14.48 -2.24
N THR A 74 -7.79 -13.91 -1.72
CA THR A 74 -6.41 -14.34 -2.00
C THR A 74 -6.13 -15.75 -1.51
N ARG A 75 -6.66 -16.15 -0.34
CA ARG A 75 -6.57 -17.53 0.18
C ARG A 75 -7.22 -18.53 -0.78
N ILE A 76 -8.46 -18.25 -1.18
CA ILE A 76 -9.19 -19.08 -2.14
C ILE A 76 -8.41 -19.20 -3.46
N LEU A 77 -7.89 -18.08 -3.98
CA LEU A 77 -7.06 -18.07 -5.18
C LEU A 77 -5.76 -18.87 -5.00
N LYS A 78 -5.01 -18.67 -3.91
CA LYS A 78 -3.72 -19.34 -3.67
C LYS A 78 -3.89 -20.84 -3.49
N GLY A 79 -4.93 -21.29 -2.80
CA GLY A 79 -5.29 -22.72 -2.73
C GLY A 79 -5.63 -23.30 -4.11
N GLN A 80 -6.47 -22.61 -4.89
CA GLN A 80 -6.87 -23.04 -6.23
C GLN A 80 -5.71 -23.07 -7.24
N LEU A 81 -4.71 -22.20 -7.09
CA LEU A 81 -3.46 -22.23 -7.86
C LEU A 81 -2.47 -23.35 -7.43
N ASN A 82 -2.78 -24.10 -6.37
CA ASN A 82 -1.98 -25.22 -5.85
C ASN A 82 -2.81 -26.52 -5.74
N ASP A 83 -3.78 -26.69 -6.66
CA ASP A 83 -4.66 -27.87 -6.77
C ASP A 83 -5.45 -28.18 -5.49
N LYS A 84 -5.88 -27.14 -4.75
CA LYS A 84 -6.80 -27.21 -3.60
C LYS A 84 -8.13 -26.52 -3.90
N LEU A 85 -9.11 -26.70 -3.03
CA LEU A 85 -10.45 -26.11 -3.23
C LEU A 85 -10.50 -24.61 -2.89
N GLY A 86 -9.53 -24.13 -2.10
CA GLY A 86 -9.27 -22.72 -1.84
C GLY A 86 -9.30 -22.36 -0.36
N PRO A 87 -10.49 -22.21 0.26
CA PRO A 87 -10.65 -21.53 1.55
C PRO A 87 -10.01 -22.26 2.73
N GLU A 88 -9.81 -23.59 2.63
CA GLU A 88 -9.15 -24.42 3.63
C GLU A 88 -7.62 -24.29 3.65
N THR A 89 -7.01 -23.83 2.56
CA THR A 89 -5.56 -23.79 2.38
C THR A 89 -4.99 -22.51 2.99
N PRO A 90 -4.21 -22.54 4.09
CA PRO A 90 -3.77 -21.31 4.75
C PRO A 90 -2.73 -20.55 3.92
N LEU A 91 -2.81 -19.22 3.95
CA LEU A 91 -1.76 -18.32 3.47
C LEU A 91 -0.54 -18.37 4.41
N ALA A 92 0.61 -17.89 3.95
CA ALA A 92 1.78 -17.72 4.83
C ALA A 92 1.48 -16.75 5.98
N MET A 93 0.72 -15.68 5.70
CA MET A 93 0.24 -14.75 6.74
C MET A 93 -0.75 -15.35 7.74
N ASP A 94 -1.44 -16.46 7.40
CA ASP A 94 -2.40 -17.11 8.32
C ASP A 94 -1.70 -17.95 9.40
N HIS A 95 -0.41 -18.27 9.23
CA HIS A 95 0.38 -18.99 10.21
C HIS A 95 0.89 -18.09 11.36
N PHE A 96 0.61 -16.78 11.32
CA PHE A 96 1.07 -15.83 12.33
C PHE A 96 0.26 -15.97 13.63
N PRO A 97 0.91 -16.25 14.79
CA PRO A 97 0.19 -16.63 16.02
C PRO A 97 -0.50 -15.46 16.76
N TYR A 98 -0.38 -14.22 16.28
CA TYR A 98 -0.94 -13.03 16.91
C TYR A 98 -1.70 -12.18 15.88
N LEU A 99 -3.02 -12.04 16.06
CA LEU A 99 -3.91 -11.26 15.20
C LEU A 99 -4.50 -10.06 15.96
N ALA A 100 -4.61 -8.91 15.28
CA ALA A 100 -5.25 -7.71 15.80
C ALA A 100 -5.95 -6.91 14.68
N LEU A 101 -6.97 -6.13 15.03
CA LEU A 101 -7.65 -5.22 14.09
C LEU A 101 -7.09 -3.80 14.21
N SER A 102 -6.58 -3.27 13.09
CA SER A 102 -6.11 -1.88 12.99
C SER A 102 -7.27 -0.91 12.71
N LYS A 103 -7.23 0.29 13.30
CA LYS A 103 -8.22 1.36 13.07
C LYS A 103 -7.59 2.43 12.19
N THR A 104 -7.88 2.40 10.89
CA THR A 104 -7.04 3.02 9.85
C THR A 104 -7.26 4.52 9.59
N TYR A 105 -8.37 5.11 10.06
CA TYR A 105 -8.74 6.52 9.83
C TYR A 105 -7.58 7.55 9.91
N ASN A 106 -7.50 8.51 8.98
CA ASN A 106 -6.62 9.67 9.14
C ASN A 106 -7.27 10.68 10.08
N VAL A 107 -6.52 11.66 10.59
CA VAL A 107 -7.05 12.64 11.56
C VAL A 107 -8.18 13.49 10.96
N ASP A 108 -8.15 13.77 9.66
CA ASP A 108 -9.18 14.51 8.92
C ASP A 108 -10.13 13.63 8.09
N ARG A 109 -9.90 12.31 7.96
CA ARG A 109 -10.69 11.40 7.10
C ARG A 109 -10.98 10.03 7.74
N GLN A 110 -12.27 9.68 7.79
CA GLN A 110 -12.74 8.36 8.25
C GLN A 110 -12.30 7.20 7.35
N VAL A 111 -12.28 7.41 6.03
CA VAL A 111 -11.65 6.53 5.04
C VAL A 111 -10.34 7.20 4.63
N PRO A 112 -9.18 6.59 4.89
CA PRO A 112 -7.89 7.26 4.75
C PRO A 112 -7.32 7.19 3.32
N ASP A 113 -6.09 7.67 3.14
CA ASP A 113 -5.17 7.23 2.07
C ASP A 113 -3.85 6.66 2.63
N SER A 114 -3.10 5.99 1.75
CA SER A 114 -1.78 5.41 2.02
C SER A 114 -0.73 6.37 2.62
N ALA A 115 -0.83 7.69 2.43
CA ALA A 115 0.10 8.65 3.03
C ALA A 115 -0.15 8.88 4.54
N GLY A 116 -1.41 9.17 4.89
CA GLY A 116 -1.78 9.40 6.27
C GLY A 116 -1.71 8.13 7.13
N THR A 117 -1.88 6.95 6.51
CA THR A 117 -1.68 5.64 7.15
C THR A 117 -0.20 5.28 7.27
N ALA A 118 0.63 5.51 6.24
CA ALA A 118 2.08 5.30 6.31
C ALA A 118 2.72 6.05 7.48
N THR A 119 2.33 7.31 7.69
CA THR A 119 2.80 8.07 8.86
C THR A 119 2.35 7.42 10.19
N ALA A 120 1.16 6.82 10.24
CA ALA A 120 0.67 6.13 11.42
C ALA A 120 1.44 4.82 11.70
N TYR A 121 1.61 3.93 10.71
CA TYR A 121 2.26 2.62 10.94
C TYR A 121 3.80 2.66 10.90
N LEU A 122 4.42 3.64 10.23
CA LEU A 122 5.88 3.80 10.17
C LEU A 122 6.43 4.79 11.19
N CYS A 123 5.72 5.86 11.54
CA CYS A 123 6.19 6.83 12.53
C CYS A 123 5.51 6.67 13.91
N GLY A 124 4.33 6.04 13.98
CA GLY A 124 3.56 5.90 15.22
C GLY A 124 2.67 7.11 15.54
N VAL A 125 2.43 7.99 14.56
CA VAL A 125 1.64 9.23 14.72
C VAL A 125 0.63 9.32 13.58
N LYS A 126 -0.66 9.49 13.89
CA LYS A 126 -1.67 9.71 12.84
C LYS A 126 -1.51 11.10 12.20
N ALA A 127 -1.52 11.12 10.88
CA ALA A 127 -1.41 12.33 10.07
C ALA A 127 -2.72 12.67 9.36
N ASN A 128 -2.68 13.72 8.53
CA ASN A 128 -3.77 14.08 7.63
C ASN A 128 -3.62 13.37 6.27
N TYR A 129 -4.75 13.22 5.59
CA TYR A 129 -4.86 12.70 4.23
C TYR A 129 -3.84 13.34 3.26
N GLN A 130 -3.19 12.51 2.44
CA GLN A 130 -2.15 12.86 1.47
C GLN A 130 -0.89 13.56 2.03
N THR A 131 -0.66 13.50 3.35
CA THR A 131 0.58 13.97 4.00
C THR A 131 1.42 12.80 4.52
N ILE A 132 2.74 12.85 4.34
CA ILE A 132 3.69 11.77 4.64
C ILE A 132 4.71 12.26 5.67
N GLY A 133 4.91 11.48 6.74
CA GLY A 133 5.97 11.72 7.71
C GLY A 133 5.82 13.02 8.49
N VAL A 134 4.64 13.65 8.50
CA VAL A 134 4.35 14.89 9.22
C VAL A 134 3.12 14.75 10.11
N SER A 135 3.10 15.47 11.23
CA SER A 135 2.00 15.48 12.17
C SER A 135 0.71 16.08 11.56
N ALA A 136 -0.44 15.78 12.17
CA ALA A 136 -1.72 16.37 11.75
C ALA A 136 -1.86 17.90 12.00
N ALA A 137 -0.81 18.58 12.49
CA ALA A 137 -0.74 20.05 12.46
C ALA A 137 -0.27 20.59 11.09
N ALA A 138 0.44 19.79 10.29
CA ALA A 138 0.73 20.12 8.89
C ALA A 138 -0.54 20.09 8.02
N ARG A 139 -0.53 20.80 6.89
CA ARG A 139 -1.69 20.97 5.99
C ARG A 139 -1.34 20.55 4.57
N TRP A 140 -2.25 19.79 3.96
CA TRP A 140 -2.04 19.26 2.61
C TRP A 140 -1.69 20.36 1.61
N ASN A 141 -0.63 20.13 0.83
CA ASN A 141 -0.11 21.00 -0.21
C ASN A 141 0.32 22.42 0.25
N GLN A 142 0.59 22.63 1.55
CA GLN A 142 1.06 23.90 2.12
C GLN A 142 2.48 23.74 2.69
N CYS A 143 3.52 23.99 1.87
CA CYS A 143 4.92 23.69 2.22
C CYS A 143 5.36 24.34 3.53
N ASN A 144 5.04 25.63 3.73
CA ASN A 144 5.25 26.37 4.98
C ASN A 144 4.66 25.73 6.27
N THR A 145 3.85 24.66 6.19
CA THR A 145 3.35 23.91 7.36
C THR A 145 4.14 22.62 7.66
N THR A 146 5.18 22.31 6.88
CA THR A 146 6.03 21.12 7.06
C THR A 146 6.91 21.21 8.30
N HIS A 147 7.58 22.35 8.49
CA HIS A 147 8.64 22.50 9.48
C HIS A 147 8.13 22.59 10.92
N GLY A 148 8.78 21.82 11.81
CA GLY A 148 8.35 21.60 13.19
C GLY A 148 7.28 20.52 13.34
N ASN A 149 6.81 19.93 12.23
CA ASN A 149 5.80 18.87 12.21
C ASN A 149 6.36 17.51 11.76
N GLU A 150 7.63 17.42 11.36
CA GLU A 150 8.28 16.19 10.92
C GLU A 150 8.30 15.11 12.03
N VAL A 151 7.78 13.91 11.74
CA VAL A 151 7.73 12.77 12.68
C VAL A 151 8.61 11.62 12.18
N THR A 152 9.63 11.28 12.95
CA THR A 152 10.67 10.31 12.56
C THR A 152 10.16 8.87 12.50
N SER A 153 10.41 8.15 11.40
CA SER A 153 10.00 6.75 11.23
C SER A 153 10.74 5.77 12.17
N VAL A 154 10.23 4.55 12.31
CA VAL A 154 10.90 3.43 13.00
C VAL A 154 12.15 3.01 12.20
N MET A 155 12.12 3.08 10.87
CA MET A 155 13.28 2.80 10.02
C MET A 155 14.45 3.77 10.30
N ASN A 156 14.16 5.07 10.36
CA ASN A 156 15.15 6.10 10.67
C ASN A 156 15.72 5.93 12.10
N ARG A 157 14.86 5.54 13.07
CA ARG A 157 15.29 5.14 14.42
C ARG A 157 16.17 3.88 14.42
N ALA A 158 15.86 2.88 13.59
CA ALA A 158 16.67 1.67 13.45
C ALA A 158 18.06 1.96 12.90
N LYS A 159 18.16 2.78 11.83
CA LYS A 159 19.45 3.23 11.28
C LYS A 159 20.27 4.02 12.30
N LYS A 160 19.64 4.92 13.06
CA LYS A 160 20.25 5.63 14.21
C LYS A 160 20.74 4.70 15.33
N ALA A 161 20.16 3.50 15.48
CA ALA A 161 20.64 2.45 16.38
C ALA A 161 21.74 1.54 15.76
N GLY A 162 22.24 1.88 14.57
CA GLY A 162 23.29 1.12 13.85
C GLY A 162 22.79 -0.12 13.13
N LYS A 163 21.47 -0.31 13.00
CA LYS A 163 20.89 -1.37 12.15
C LYS A 163 20.98 -0.96 10.68
N SER A 164 21.13 -1.94 9.80
CA SER A 164 20.93 -1.72 8.36
C SER A 164 19.44 -1.62 8.05
N VAL A 165 19.05 -0.88 7.02
CA VAL A 165 17.65 -0.62 6.70
C VAL A 165 17.35 -0.76 5.22
N GLY A 166 16.16 -1.29 4.89
CA GLY A 166 15.73 -1.46 3.51
C GLY A 166 14.26 -1.21 3.25
N VAL A 167 13.98 -0.84 2.00
CA VAL A 167 12.67 -0.54 1.43
C VAL A 167 12.50 -1.38 0.16
N VAL A 168 11.43 -2.17 0.09
CA VAL A 168 11.10 -3.05 -1.05
C VAL A 168 9.63 -2.87 -1.41
N THR A 169 9.30 -2.64 -2.70
CA THR A 169 7.92 -2.39 -3.14
C THR A 169 7.66 -2.74 -4.60
N THR A 170 6.41 -3.08 -4.97
CA THR A 170 5.95 -3.12 -6.37
C THR A 170 5.46 -1.76 -6.91
N THR A 171 5.54 -0.70 -6.12
CA THR A 171 5.29 0.68 -6.57
C THR A 171 6.59 1.43 -6.86
N ARG A 172 6.50 2.69 -7.26
CA ARG A 172 7.59 3.66 -7.19
C ARG A 172 8.16 3.67 -5.76
N VAL A 173 9.48 3.62 -5.59
CA VAL A 173 10.09 3.78 -4.25
C VAL A 173 9.80 5.16 -3.62
N GLN A 174 9.34 6.11 -4.43
CA GLN A 174 8.83 7.44 -4.05
C GLN A 174 7.30 7.48 -3.80
N HIS A 175 6.58 6.36 -3.84
CA HIS A 175 5.15 6.30 -3.52
C HIS A 175 4.92 6.52 -2.00
N ALA A 176 3.67 6.73 -1.58
CA ALA A 176 3.37 7.19 -0.22
C ALA A 176 3.79 6.21 0.89
N SER A 177 3.45 4.93 0.70
CA SER A 177 3.73 3.83 1.61
C SER A 177 5.24 3.60 1.85
N PRO A 178 6.12 3.51 0.83
CA PRO A 178 7.56 3.43 1.03
C PRO A 178 8.15 4.77 1.50
N ALA A 179 7.65 5.91 1.00
CA ALA A 179 8.14 7.24 1.40
C ALA A 179 7.91 7.55 2.89
N GLY A 180 6.86 7.00 3.53
CA GLY A 180 6.68 7.12 4.99
C GLY A 180 7.82 6.53 5.83
N THR A 181 8.76 5.78 5.22
CA THR A 181 9.95 5.30 5.91
C THR A 181 11.07 6.35 6.00
N TYR A 182 11.11 7.36 5.13
CA TYR A 182 12.24 8.31 5.03
C TYR A 182 11.86 9.78 4.77
N ALA A 183 10.68 10.08 4.21
CA ALA A 183 10.29 11.41 3.74
C ALA A 183 9.37 12.17 4.71
N HIS A 184 9.42 13.49 4.60
CA HIS A 184 8.56 14.45 5.27
C HIS A 184 7.98 15.40 4.20
N VAL A 185 6.74 15.18 3.78
CA VAL A 185 6.07 16.01 2.76
C VAL A 185 4.58 16.24 3.06
N VAL A 186 4.12 17.45 2.76
CA VAL A 186 2.69 17.84 2.82
C VAL A 186 1.87 17.42 1.61
N ASN A 187 2.46 16.78 0.59
CA ASN A 187 1.74 16.28 -0.57
C ASN A 187 2.43 15.03 -1.12
N ARG A 188 1.75 13.86 -1.06
CA ARG A 188 2.26 12.58 -1.59
C ARG A 188 2.60 12.57 -3.08
N ASN A 189 2.17 13.58 -3.83
CA ASN A 189 2.36 13.66 -5.28
C ASN A 189 3.66 14.38 -5.70
N TRP A 190 4.45 14.92 -4.77
CA TRP A 190 5.74 15.57 -5.06
C TRP A 190 6.85 14.54 -5.29
N TYR A 191 6.68 13.64 -6.26
CA TYR A 191 7.60 12.53 -6.54
C TYR A 191 8.98 13.04 -7.00
N SER A 192 8.99 14.03 -7.88
CA SER A 192 10.16 14.80 -8.33
C SER A 192 9.92 16.30 -8.17
N ASP A 193 10.97 17.08 -8.36
CA ASP A 193 10.91 18.55 -8.39
C ASP A 193 9.93 19.07 -9.46
N ALA A 194 9.74 18.33 -10.57
CA ALA A 194 8.80 18.64 -11.63
C ALA A 194 7.33 18.64 -11.17
N ASP A 195 6.99 17.82 -10.17
CA ASP A 195 5.64 17.70 -9.61
C ASP A 195 5.31 18.83 -8.60
N MET A 196 6.31 19.67 -8.25
CA MET A 196 6.18 20.70 -7.22
C MET A 196 5.76 22.07 -7.78
N PRO A 197 4.89 22.82 -7.08
CA PRO A 197 4.73 24.26 -7.30
C PRO A 197 6.06 25.00 -7.08
N ALA A 198 6.37 26.01 -7.88
CA ALA A 198 7.60 26.80 -7.72
C ALA A 198 7.75 27.36 -6.30
N LYS A 199 6.67 27.95 -5.77
CA LYS A 199 6.55 28.40 -4.37
C LYS A 199 6.94 27.33 -3.33
N ALA A 200 6.63 26.04 -3.55
CA ALA A 200 6.96 24.99 -2.60
C ALA A 200 8.47 24.69 -2.58
N ARG A 201 9.15 24.80 -3.73
CA ARG A 201 10.61 24.71 -3.84
C ARG A 201 11.29 25.96 -3.25
N GLU A 202 10.71 27.14 -3.46
CA GLU A 202 11.14 28.42 -2.87
C GLU A 202 10.99 28.45 -1.33
N GLU A 203 9.91 27.86 -0.79
CA GLU A 203 9.69 27.66 0.66
C GLU A 203 10.58 26.54 1.25
N GLY A 204 11.43 25.89 0.45
CA GLY A 204 12.44 24.92 0.90
C GLY A 204 12.00 23.46 0.99
N CYS A 205 10.76 23.12 0.60
CA CYS A 205 10.35 21.72 0.51
C CYS A 205 11.12 20.99 -0.59
N GLN A 206 11.48 19.75 -0.31
CA GLN A 206 12.21 18.85 -1.21
C GLN A 206 11.27 17.77 -1.75
N ASP A 207 11.45 17.37 -3.00
CA ASP A 207 10.70 16.26 -3.59
C ASP A 207 11.09 14.91 -2.97
N ILE A 208 10.21 13.92 -3.09
CA ILE A 208 10.37 12.61 -2.44
C ILE A 208 11.59 11.87 -3.00
N ALA A 209 11.89 11.96 -4.30
CA ALA A 209 13.09 11.38 -4.89
C ALA A 209 14.39 11.98 -4.34
N GLN A 210 14.43 13.30 -4.09
CA GLN A 210 15.53 13.93 -3.37
C GLN A 210 15.60 13.42 -1.92
N GLN A 211 14.48 13.43 -1.19
CA GLN A 211 14.43 13.02 0.22
C GLN A 211 14.88 11.56 0.45
N LEU A 212 14.59 10.66 -0.49
CA LEU A 212 15.06 9.27 -0.53
C LEU A 212 16.59 9.16 -0.42
N ILE A 213 17.34 10.12 -0.99
CA ILE A 213 18.81 10.08 -1.00
C ILE A 213 19.45 11.06 -0.01
N SER A 214 18.69 11.93 0.66
CA SER A 214 19.21 13.01 1.53
C SER A 214 18.81 12.90 3.00
N ASN A 215 17.61 12.42 3.33
CA ASN A 215 17.10 12.46 4.71
C ASN A 215 17.76 11.44 5.64
N MET A 216 18.19 10.30 5.08
CA MET A 216 18.90 9.25 5.81
C MET A 216 19.66 8.33 4.85
N ASP A 217 20.58 7.57 5.43
CA ASP A 217 21.21 6.44 4.77
C ASP A 217 20.25 5.22 4.77
N ILE A 218 20.15 4.55 3.62
CA ILE A 218 19.30 3.38 3.37
C ILE A 218 20.14 2.36 2.60
N ASP A 219 20.37 1.20 3.19
CA ASP A 219 21.26 0.14 2.69
C ASP A 219 20.64 -0.57 1.46
N VAL A 220 19.31 -0.72 1.41
CA VAL A 220 18.61 -1.38 0.29
C VAL A 220 17.37 -0.60 -0.14
N ILE A 221 17.27 -0.25 -1.42
CA ILE A 221 16.13 0.44 -2.04
C ILE A 221 15.74 -0.35 -3.29
N LEU A 222 14.61 -1.07 -3.27
CA LEU A 222 14.15 -1.91 -4.39
C LEU A 222 12.69 -1.60 -4.78
N GLY A 223 12.44 -1.36 -6.06
CA GLY A 223 11.08 -1.16 -6.59
C GLY A 223 11.08 -0.47 -7.95
N GLY A 224 10.02 0.26 -8.27
CA GLY A 224 9.96 1.12 -9.45
C GLY A 224 10.47 2.56 -9.19
N GLY A 225 10.39 3.41 -10.22
CA GLY A 225 10.52 4.87 -10.09
C GLY A 225 11.80 5.48 -10.65
N ARG A 226 12.39 4.91 -11.71
CA ARG A 226 13.62 5.45 -12.35
C ARG A 226 13.49 6.93 -12.70
N LYS A 227 12.39 7.35 -13.36
CA LYS A 227 12.32 8.65 -14.02
C LYS A 227 12.44 9.88 -13.10
N TYR A 228 12.01 9.75 -11.84
CA TYR A 228 12.08 10.82 -10.84
C TYR A 228 13.51 11.10 -10.34
N MET A 229 14.46 10.21 -10.69
CA MET A 229 15.87 10.26 -10.28
C MET A 229 16.79 10.90 -11.32
N PHE A 230 16.32 11.12 -12.56
CA PHE A 230 17.16 11.52 -13.69
C PHE A 230 16.71 12.84 -14.35
N PRO A 231 17.64 13.62 -14.94
CA PRO A 231 17.34 14.88 -15.63
C PRO A 231 16.32 14.73 -16.76
N GLN A 232 15.58 15.81 -17.04
CA GLN A 232 14.57 15.83 -18.11
C GLN A 232 15.13 15.37 -19.47
N GLY A 233 14.52 14.34 -20.06
CA GLY A 233 14.94 13.80 -21.37
C GLY A 233 16.16 12.87 -21.31
N THR A 234 16.51 12.36 -20.13
CA THR A 234 17.44 11.22 -20.00
C THR A 234 16.69 9.94 -20.39
N PRO A 235 17.08 9.21 -21.46
CA PRO A 235 16.33 8.03 -21.88
C PRO A 235 16.31 6.94 -20.81
N ASP A 236 15.16 6.29 -20.64
CA ASP A 236 15.05 5.14 -19.74
C ASP A 236 15.84 3.92 -20.31
N PRO A 237 16.60 3.16 -19.49
CA PRO A 237 17.45 2.08 -19.99
C PRO A 237 16.69 0.88 -20.59
N GLU A 238 15.43 0.69 -20.21
CA GLU A 238 14.56 -0.39 -20.71
C GLU A 238 13.67 0.09 -21.85
N TYR A 239 13.26 1.36 -21.81
CA TYR A 239 12.35 1.99 -22.78
C TYR A 239 12.97 3.17 -23.57
N PRO A 240 14.20 3.07 -24.13
CA PRO A 240 14.94 4.20 -24.71
C PRO A 240 14.33 4.80 -25.99
N SER A 241 13.20 4.27 -26.46
CA SER A 241 12.43 4.76 -27.61
C SER A 241 11.08 5.39 -27.23
N ASP A 242 10.68 5.35 -25.95
CA ASP A 242 9.44 5.95 -25.46
C ASP A 242 9.72 7.12 -24.52
N THR A 243 9.75 8.33 -25.08
CA THR A 243 10.07 9.58 -24.35
C THR A 243 9.09 9.97 -23.24
N ARG A 244 8.04 9.16 -23.02
CA ARG A 244 7.14 9.27 -21.85
C ARG A 244 7.71 8.59 -20.59
N GLN A 245 8.75 7.76 -20.75
CA GLN A 245 9.45 7.06 -19.69
C GLN A 245 10.74 7.76 -19.24
N ASP A 246 11.29 8.65 -20.08
CA ASP A 246 12.48 9.45 -19.82
C ASP A 246 12.47 10.12 -18.43
N GLY A 247 13.66 10.39 -17.91
CA GLY A 247 13.88 11.22 -16.73
C GLY A 247 13.07 12.53 -16.80
N VAL A 248 12.55 12.97 -15.65
CA VAL A 248 11.63 14.13 -15.57
C VAL A 248 12.17 15.34 -14.80
N ARG A 249 13.32 15.22 -14.13
CA ARG A 249 13.80 16.29 -13.22
C ARG A 249 14.16 17.58 -13.95
N LEU A 250 13.67 18.71 -13.44
CA LEU A 250 13.91 20.04 -14.01
C LEU A 250 15.15 20.71 -13.41
N ASP A 251 15.56 20.30 -12.20
CA ASP A 251 16.80 20.72 -11.53
C ASP A 251 18.10 20.21 -12.18
N GLY A 252 17.99 19.35 -13.20
CA GLY A 252 19.12 18.82 -13.96
C GLY A 252 19.98 17.80 -13.21
N ARG A 253 19.52 17.28 -12.06
CA ARG A 253 20.31 16.38 -11.20
C ARG A 253 20.11 14.91 -11.52
N ASN A 254 21.17 14.12 -11.29
CA ASN A 254 21.15 12.67 -11.35
C ASN A 254 21.27 12.11 -9.93
N LEU A 255 20.12 11.81 -9.33
CA LEU A 255 20.03 11.39 -7.92
C LEU A 255 20.60 9.99 -7.69
N VAL A 256 20.59 9.12 -8.69
CA VAL A 256 21.29 7.82 -8.62
C VAL A 256 22.80 8.05 -8.48
N GLN A 257 23.37 8.93 -9.30
CA GLN A 257 24.79 9.27 -9.23
C GLN A 257 25.15 9.99 -7.92
N GLU A 258 24.30 10.91 -7.44
CA GLU A 258 24.47 11.54 -6.11
C GLU A 258 24.42 10.54 -4.96
N TRP A 259 23.57 9.51 -5.04
CA TRP A 259 23.50 8.46 -4.03
C TRP A 259 24.72 7.52 -4.10
N GLN A 260 25.13 7.09 -5.30
CA GLN A 260 26.33 6.25 -5.46
C GLN A 260 27.61 6.95 -4.99
N ALA A 261 27.70 8.28 -5.12
CA ALA A 261 28.84 9.05 -4.64
C ALA A 261 28.96 9.14 -3.10
N LYS A 262 27.92 8.77 -2.33
CA LYS A 262 27.91 8.88 -0.86
C LYS A 262 28.48 7.67 -0.14
N TYR A 263 28.38 6.47 -0.73
CA TYR A 263 28.66 5.22 -0.01
C TYR A 263 29.63 4.31 -0.78
N GLN A 264 30.72 3.90 -0.12
CA GLN A 264 31.64 2.90 -0.66
C GLN A 264 30.94 1.53 -0.72
N GLY A 265 30.90 0.92 -1.91
CA GLY A 265 30.13 -0.30 -2.17
C GLY A 265 28.68 -0.04 -2.63
N ALA A 266 28.32 1.20 -3.02
CA ALA A 266 27.03 1.50 -3.63
C ALA A 266 26.90 0.96 -5.06
N ARG A 267 25.90 0.11 -5.30
CA ARG A 267 25.53 -0.41 -6.62
C ARG A 267 24.14 0.07 -7.02
N TYR A 268 24.03 0.66 -8.21
CA TYR A 268 22.76 0.85 -8.90
C TYR A 268 22.51 -0.32 -9.87
N VAL A 269 21.26 -0.79 -9.92
CA VAL A 269 20.77 -1.80 -10.88
C VAL A 269 19.39 -1.40 -11.39
N TRP A 270 19.02 -1.87 -12.59
CA TRP A 270 17.70 -1.57 -13.18
C TRP A 270 16.98 -2.81 -13.73
N ASN A 271 17.60 -3.99 -13.69
CA ASN A 271 17.00 -5.26 -14.11
C ASN A 271 17.34 -6.40 -13.14
N ARG A 272 16.61 -7.52 -13.29
CA ARG A 272 16.67 -8.73 -12.47
C ARG A 272 18.05 -9.39 -12.47
N THR A 273 18.71 -9.53 -13.63
CA THR A 273 20.03 -10.18 -13.71
C THR A 273 21.06 -9.41 -12.89
N ALA A 274 21.15 -8.09 -13.08
CA ALA A 274 22.05 -7.23 -12.32
C ALA A 274 21.71 -7.22 -10.81
N LEU A 275 20.43 -7.31 -10.43
CA LEU A 275 20.02 -7.48 -9.02
C LEU A 275 20.57 -8.79 -8.41
N ILE A 276 20.43 -9.90 -9.12
CA ILE A 276 20.89 -11.21 -8.64
C ILE A 276 22.42 -11.24 -8.53
N GLU A 277 23.15 -10.67 -9.49
CA GLU A 277 24.61 -10.49 -9.43
C GLU A 277 25.03 -9.64 -8.22
N ALA A 278 24.41 -8.47 -8.04
CA ALA A 278 24.68 -7.57 -6.91
C ALA A 278 24.34 -8.20 -5.54
N SER A 279 23.41 -9.15 -5.49
CA SER A 279 23.09 -9.90 -4.26
C SER A 279 24.20 -10.86 -3.80
N GLN A 280 25.00 -11.34 -4.75
CA GLN A 280 26.09 -12.30 -4.53
C GLN A 280 27.43 -11.61 -4.30
N ASP A 281 27.59 -10.39 -4.82
CA ASP A 281 28.78 -9.57 -4.64
C ASP A 281 28.96 -9.15 -3.16
N PRO A 282 30.08 -9.53 -2.49
CA PRO A 282 30.36 -9.15 -1.11
C PRO A 282 30.83 -7.70 -0.97
N SER A 283 31.24 -7.03 -2.07
CA SER A 283 31.63 -5.62 -2.07
C SER A 283 30.43 -4.66 -2.12
N VAL A 284 29.25 -5.16 -2.50
CA VAL A 284 28.00 -4.40 -2.46
C VAL A 284 27.53 -4.27 -1.02
N THR A 285 27.59 -3.04 -0.50
CA THR A 285 27.13 -2.67 0.85
C THR A 285 25.80 -1.92 0.81
N HIS A 286 25.59 -1.15 -0.26
CA HIS A 286 24.37 -0.37 -0.49
C HIS A 286 23.84 -0.69 -1.90
N LEU A 287 22.54 -0.94 -2.03
CA LEU A 287 21.93 -1.42 -3.28
C LEU A 287 20.65 -0.65 -3.62
N MET A 288 20.65 0.03 -4.77
CA MET A 288 19.48 0.71 -5.33
C MET A 288 19.07 0.00 -6.63
N GLY A 289 17.92 -0.67 -6.61
CA GLY A 289 17.33 -1.36 -7.76
C GLY A 289 16.03 -0.71 -8.20
N LEU A 290 16.02 -0.08 -9.37
CA LEU A 290 14.86 0.62 -9.91
C LEU A 290 14.41 -0.03 -11.23
N PHE A 291 13.36 -0.84 -11.15
CA PHE A 291 12.98 -1.82 -12.19
C PHE A 291 11.95 -1.30 -13.21
N GLU A 292 11.31 -0.17 -12.97
CA GLU A 292 10.44 0.50 -13.94
C GLU A 292 10.61 2.04 -13.87
N PRO A 293 10.22 2.82 -14.90
CA PRO A 293 10.16 4.27 -14.85
C PRO A 293 9.09 4.76 -13.87
N GLY A 294 7.96 4.04 -13.82
CA GLY A 294 6.84 4.24 -12.89
C GLY A 294 6.80 3.15 -11.81
N ASP A 295 5.61 2.67 -11.48
CA ASP A 295 5.41 1.49 -10.62
C ASP A 295 5.87 0.22 -11.37
N THR A 296 6.24 -0.86 -10.66
CA THR A 296 6.67 -2.11 -11.34
C THR A 296 5.51 -2.68 -12.18
N LYS A 297 5.80 -3.50 -13.19
CA LYS A 297 4.75 -4.26 -13.88
C LYS A 297 3.95 -5.08 -12.84
N TYR A 298 2.64 -5.26 -13.05
CA TYR A 298 1.85 -6.25 -12.28
C TYR A 298 2.46 -7.64 -12.50
N GLU A 299 2.46 -8.53 -11.50
CA GLU A 299 3.11 -9.86 -11.56
C GLU A 299 2.66 -10.67 -12.79
N VAL A 300 1.35 -10.69 -13.08
CA VAL A 300 0.76 -11.36 -14.26
C VAL A 300 1.04 -10.67 -15.61
N ARG A 301 1.86 -9.62 -15.61
CA ARG A 301 2.38 -8.88 -16.77
C ARG A 301 3.89 -8.61 -16.67
N ARG A 302 4.58 -9.23 -15.71
CA ARG A 302 6.00 -9.05 -15.42
C ARG A 302 6.85 -9.75 -16.49
N ASP A 303 7.88 -9.08 -17.01
CA ASP A 303 8.88 -9.75 -17.82
C ASP A 303 9.82 -10.52 -16.88
N THR A 304 9.72 -11.84 -16.84
CA THR A 304 10.49 -12.66 -15.89
C THR A 304 12.00 -12.69 -16.17
N THR A 305 12.45 -12.11 -17.28
CA THR A 305 13.87 -11.90 -17.61
C THR A 305 14.37 -10.53 -17.15
N GLN A 306 13.58 -9.46 -17.31
CA GLN A 306 13.97 -8.08 -16.96
C GLN A 306 13.60 -7.69 -15.52
N ASP A 307 12.45 -8.13 -15.02
CA ASP A 307 11.87 -7.66 -13.76
C ASP A 307 11.99 -8.71 -12.63
N PRO A 308 12.52 -8.38 -11.45
CA PRO A 308 12.41 -9.23 -10.28
C PRO A 308 11.00 -9.22 -9.71
N SER A 309 10.52 -10.37 -9.24
CA SER A 309 9.32 -10.44 -8.41
C SER A 309 9.52 -9.80 -7.03
N LEU A 310 8.42 -9.47 -6.34
CA LEU A 310 8.47 -8.98 -4.95
C LEU A 310 9.17 -9.98 -4.01
N MET A 311 8.96 -11.28 -4.24
CA MET A 311 9.64 -12.36 -3.52
C MET A 311 11.18 -12.30 -3.71
N GLU A 312 11.65 -12.14 -4.96
CA GLU A 312 13.09 -12.06 -5.26
C GLU A 312 13.73 -10.78 -4.73
N MET A 313 13.04 -9.63 -4.83
CA MET A 313 13.50 -8.39 -4.20
C MET A 313 13.61 -8.52 -2.68
N THR A 314 12.63 -9.18 -2.04
CA THR A 314 12.63 -9.44 -0.59
C THR A 314 13.79 -10.35 -0.19
N GLU A 315 14.03 -11.44 -0.93
CA GLU A 315 15.14 -12.34 -0.67
C GLU A 315 16.50 -11.65 -0.80
N VAL A 316 16.71 -10.83 -1.84
CA VAL A 316 17.95 -10.05 -2.01
C VAL A 316 18.11 -9.01 -0.89
N ALA A 317 17.04 -8.32 -0.49
CA ALA A 317 17.07 -7.37 0.62
C ALA A 317 17.48 -8.05 1.94
N VAL A 318 16.84 -9.16 2.32
CA VAL A 318 17.21 -9.89 3.55
C VAL A 318 18.64 -10.42 3.49
N ARG A 319 19.10 -10.93 2.35
CA ARG A 319 20.50 -11.41 2.15
C ARG A 319 21.55 -10.30 2.34
N LEU A 320 21.27 -9.06 1.92
CA LEU A 320 22.16 -7.92 2.16
C LEU A 320 22.07 -7.42 3.60
N LEU A 321 20.85 -7.18 4.09
CA LEU A 321 20.62 -6.59 5.41
C LEU A 321 21.08 -7.50 6.57
N SER A 322 21.00 -8.82 6.40
CA SER A 322 21.48 -9.80 7.38
C SER A 322 23.00 -9.82 7.56
N ARG A 323 23.77 -9.16 6.67
CA ARG A 323 25.23 -8.98 6.82
C ARG A 323 25.57 -8.11 8.05
N ASN A 324 24.64 -7.29 8.55
CA ASN A 324 24.86 -6.45 9.72
C ASN A 324 24.60 -7.22 11.05
N PRO A 325 25.60 -7.39 11.93
CA PRO A 325 25.43 -8.12 13.19
C PRO A 325 24.49 -7.42 14.19
N ARG A 326 24.22 -6.12 14.04
CA ARG A 326 23.23 -5.37 14.84
C ARG A 326 21.79 -5.65 14.40
N GLY A 327 21.62 -6.40 13.31
CA GLY A 327 20.34 -6.68 12.66
C GLY A 327 19.84 -5.53 11.79
N PHE A 328 18.58 -5.65 11.35
CA PHE A 328 18.02 -4.76 10.35
C PHE A 328 16.57 -4.31 10.61
N TYR A 329 16.12 -3.30 9.85
CA TYR A 329 14.70 -3.00 9.61
C TYR A 329 14.41 -3.15 8.12
N LEU A 330 13.35 -3.87 7.75
CA LEU A 330 12.94 -4.04 6.36
C LEU A 330 11.45 -3.71 6.21
N PHE A 331 11.13 -2.82 5.28
CA PHE A 331 9.77 -2.61 4.77
C PHE A 331 9.60 -3.35 3.44
N VAL A 332 8.53 -4.14 3.31
CA VAL A 332 8.16 -4.87 2.08
C VAL A 332 6.71 -4.59 1.75
N GLU A 333 6.43 -4.21 0.51
CA GLU A 333 5.10 -3.73 0.12
C GLU A 333 4.53 -4.45 -1.12
N GLY A 334 3.35 -5.05 -0.96
CA GLY A 334 2.49 -5.50 -2.05
C GLY A 334 1.70 -4.33 -2.64
N GLY A 335 2.37 -3.25 -3.02
CA GLY A 335 1.75 -1.94 -3.22
C GLY A 335 0.79 -1.85 -4.40
N ARG A 336 0.86 -2.79 -5.35
CA ARG A 336 -0.08 -2.84 -6.49
C ARG A 336 -1.38 -3.62 -6.22
N ILE A 337 -1.56 -4.20 -5.03
CA ILE A 337 -2.87 -4.76 -4.60
C ILE A 337 -3.93 -3.64 -4.65
N ASP A 338 -3.61 -2.49 -4.06
CA ASP A 338 -4.40 -1.25 -4.11
C ASP A 338 -4.72 -0.83 -5.55
N HIS A 339 -3.69 -0.71 -6.40
CA HIS A 339 -3.86 -0.32 -7.80
C HIS A 339 -4.81 -1.25 -8.56
N GLY A 340 -4.72 -2.57 -8.33
CA GLY A 340 -5.62 -3.55 -8.95
C GLY A 340 -7.07 -3.43 -8.48
N HIS A 341 -7.30 -3.04 -7.22
CA HIS A 341 -8.63 -2.74 -6.70
C HIS A 341 -9.17 -1.40 -7.22
N HIS A 342 -8.34 -0.36 -7.33
CA HIS A 342 -8.70 0.92 -7.95
C HIS A 342 -9.03 0.80 -9.44
N ASP A 343 -8.32 -0.07 -10.18
CA ASP A 343 -8.65 -0.48 -11.55
C ASP A 343 -9.98 -1.28 -11.63
N GLY A 344 -10.64 -1.58 -10.50
CA GLY A 344 -11.82 -2.45 -10.42
C GLY A 344 -11.55 -3.90 -10.86
N THR A 345 -10.28 -4.27 -11.00
CA THR A 345 -9.84 -5.48 -11.71
C THR A 345 -9.26 -6.46 -10.68
N ALA A 346 -10.15 -7.16 -9.97
CA ALA A 346 -9.78 -8.03 -8.85
C ALA A 346 -8.75 -9.12 -9.22
N TYR A 347 -8.70 -9.57 -10.48
CA TYR A 347 -7.66 -10.49 -10.94
C TYR A 347 -6.24 -9.95 -10.70
N LEU A 348 -6.02 -8.64 -10.91
CA LEU A 348 -4.73 -7.99 -10.65
C LEU A 348 -4.48 -7.85 -9.14
N ALA A 349 -5.49 -7.37 -8.38
CA ALA A 349 -5.36 -7.20 -6.94
C ALA A 349 -5.05 -8.51 -6.18
N LEU A 350 -5.77 -9.59 -6.51
CA LEU A 350 -5.58 -10.89 -5.85
C LEU A 350 -4.28 -11.59 -6.30
N THR A 351 -3.82 -11.40 -7.55
CA THR A 351 -2.54 -12.00 -7.99
C THR A 351 -1.31 -11.27 -7.43
N GLU A 352 -1.37 -9.94 -7.26
CA GLU A 352 -0.39 -9.20 -6.44
C GLU A 352 -0.39 -9.70 -5.00
N ALA A 353 -1.56 -9.96 -4.41
CA ALA A 353 -1.67 -10.45 -3.03
C ALA A 353 -1.14 -11.89 -2.86
N VAL A 354 -1.26 -12.75 -3.87
CA VAL A 354 -0.61 -14.08 -3.89
C VAL A 354 0.91 -13.94 -3.89
N MET A 355 1.47 -13.01 -4.69
CA MET A 355 2.91 -12.74 -4.75
C MET A 355 3.42 -12.11 -3.43
N PHE A 356 2.67 -11.19 -2.84
CA PHE A 356 2.95 -10.62 -1.52
C PHE A 356 3.00 -11.69 -0.41
N ASP A 357 2.05 -12.63 -0.39
CA ASP A 357 2.08 -13.75 0.56
C ASP A 357 3.25 -14.72 0.32
N SER A 358 3.67 -14.90 -0.95
CA SER A 358 4.89 -15.66 -1.27
C SER A 358 6.18 -14.94 -0.87
N ALA A 359 6.19 -13.60 -0.81
CA ALA A 359 7.29 -12.84 -0.24
C ALA A 359 7.36 -12.97 1.30
N ILE A 360 6.21 -13.06 1.97
CA ILE A 360 6.10 -13.35 3.42
C ILE A 360 6.67 -14.74 3.74
N ASP A 361 6.23 -15.76 3.00
CA ASP A 361 6.78 -17.13 3.08
C ASP A 361 8.31 -17.14 2.87
N LYS A 362 8.78 -16.50 1.79
CA LYS A 362 10.21 -16.42 1.49
C LYS A 362 11.03 -15.79 2.62
N ALA A 363 10.56 -14.71 3.24
CA ALA A 363 11.26 -14.11 4.38
C ALA A 363 11.24 -15.00 5.63
N SER A 364 10.13 -15.72 5.87
CA SER A 364 10.03 -16.71 6.95
C SER A 364 11.08 -17.81 6.82
N GLN A 365 11.29 -18.32 5.60
CA GLN A 365 12.28 -19.36 5.29
C GLN A 365 13.76 -18.94 5.51
N ILE A 366 14.06 -17.64 5.54
CA ILE A 366 15.44 -17.10 5.60
C ILE A 366 15.70 -16.18 6.80
N THR A 367 14.81 -16.17 7.78
CA THR A 367 14.97 -15.45 9.06
C THR A 367 14.61 -16.35 10.24
N SER A 368 14.64 -15.84 11.48
CA SER A 368 14.23 -16.62 12.65
C SER A 368 13.34 -15.82 13.57
N GLU A 369 12.13 -16.31 13.84
CA GLU A 369 11.18 -15.75 14.83
C GLU A 369 11.82 -15.48 16.21
N LYS A 370 12.90 -16.19 16.56
CA LYS A 370 13.66 -16.01 17.81
C LYS A 370 14.39 -14.67 17.91
N ASP A 371 14.78 -14.08 16.78
CA ASP A 371 15.47 -12.78 16.71
C ASP A 371 14.77 -11.77 15.78
N THR A 372 13.72 -12.16 15.07
CA THR A 372 13.06 -11.37 14.02
C THR A 372 11.59 -11.16 14.33
N LEU A 373 11.19 -9.92 14.61
CA LEU A 373 9.78 -9.54 14.69
C LEU A 373 9.27 -9.19 13.28
N THR A 374 8.50 -10.10 12.70
CA THR A 374 7.77 -9.87 11.45
C THR A 374 6.33 -9.46 11.76
N LEU A 375 5.83 -8.43 11.09
CA LEU A 375 4.44 -8.00 11.10
C LEU A 375 3.90 -8.02 9.67
N VAL A 376 2.69 -8.54 9.49
CA VAL A 376 1.92 -8.45 8.24
C VAL A 376 0.70 -7.57 8.51
N THR A 377 0.45 -6.57 7.67
CA THR A 377 -0.72 -5.71 7.80
C THR A 377 -1.16 -5.09 6.48
N ALA A 378 -2.27 -4.38 6.50
CA ALA A 378 -2.71 -3.49 5.45
C ALA A 378 -2.90 -2.09 6.02
N ASP A 379 -2.65 -1.07 5.20
CA ASP A 379 -2.78 0.31 5.62
C ASP A 379 -4.26 0.76 5.64
N HIS A 380 -5.03 0.32 4.64
CA HIS A 380 -6.48 0.43 4.54
C HIS A 380 -7.10 -0.78 3.80
N SER A 381 -8.36 -0.64 3.39
CA SER A 381 -9.16 -1.66 2.70
C SER A 381 -9.87 -1.01 1.53
N HIS A 382 -10.24 -1.80 0.53
CA HIS A 382 -11.12 -1.37 -0.55
C HIS A 382 -12.59 -1.64 -0.27
N VAL A 383 -13.46 -1.06 -1.12
CA VAL A 383 -14.90 -1.40 -1.22
C VAL A 383 -15.15 -2.72 -1.98
N PHE A 384 -14.19 -3.64 -1.89
CA PHE A 384 -14.18 -4.96 -2.50
C PHE A 384 -14.99 -5.95 -1.65
N SER A 385 -15.77 -6.81 -2.30
CA SER A 385 -16.47 -7.92 -1.67
C SER A 385 -16.51 -9.14 -2.58
N PHE A 386 -16.74 -10.32 -1.98
CA PHE A 386 -17.08 -11.55 -2.70
C PHE A 386 -18.25 -12.22 -1.96
N GLY A 387 -19.08 -12.99 -2.67
CA GLY A 387 -20.30 -13.56 -2.10
C GLY A 387 -21.15 -14.32 -3.12
N GLY A 388 -22.47 -14.18 -3.02
CA GLY A 388 -23.43 -14.82 -3.95
C GLY A 388 -23.65 -16.32 -3.76
N TYR A 389 -23.19 -16.91 -2.63
CA TYR A 389 -23.33 -18.34 -2.31
C TYR A 389 -22.64 -19.28 -3.33
N THR A 390 -21.46 -18.89 -3.81
CA THR A 390 -20.61 -19.74 -4.64
C THR A 390 -20.22 -21.06 -3.97
N LEU A 391 -20.07 -22.09 -4.79
CA LEU A 391 -19.83 -23.46 -4.36
C LEU A 391 -18.35 -23.72 -4.01
N ARG A 392 -18.08 -24.65 -3.11
CA ARG A 392 -16.71 -25.07 -2.75
C ARG A 392 -15.97 -25.59 -3.99
N GLY A 393 -14.74 -25.11 -4.19
CA GLY A 393 -13.93 -25.40 -5.37
C GLY A 393 -14.21 -24.51 -6.59
N SER A 394 -15.27 -23.69 -6.60
CA SER A 394 -15.51 -22.76 -7.71
C SER A 394 -14.51 -21.59 -7.71
N SER A 395 -14.10 -21.14 -8.90
CA SER A 395 -13.15 -20.04 -9.04
C SER A 395 -13.64 -18.76 -8.36
N ILE A 396 -12.77 -18.10 -7.59
CA ILE A 396 -13.10 -16.83 -6.90
C ILE A 396 -13.57 -15.71 -7.85
N PHE A 397 -13.21 -15.78 -9.14
CA PHE A 397 -13.65 -14.83 -10.17
C PHE A 397 -14.99 -15.20 -10.82
N GLY A 398 -15.52 -16.40 -10.56
CA GLY A 398 -16.66 -16.97 -11.26
C GLY A 398 -18.01 -16.32 -10.96
N LEU A 399 -19.04 -16.83 -11.64
CA LEU A 399 -20.42 -16.41 -11.45
C LEU A 399 -21.03 -17.00 -10.16
N ALA A 400 -21.95 -16.25 -9.55
CA ALA A 400 -22.86 -16.79 -8.55
C ALA A 400 -23.83 -17.80 -9.21
N PRO A 401 -24.23 -18.90 -8.53
CA PRO A 401 -25.05 -19.97 -9.10
C PRO A 401 -26.53 -19.60 -9.33
N SER A 402 -26.90 -18.34 -9.26
CA SER A 402 -28.27 -17.85 -9.49
C SER A 402 -28.25 -16.47 -10.14
N THR A 403 -29.24 -16.18 -10.98
CA THR A 403 -29.42 -14.84 -11.55
C THR A 403 -29.85 -13.84 -10.49
N ALA A 404 -29.48 -12.56 -10.68
CA ALA A 404 -30.01 -11.46 -9.88
C ALA A 404 -31.45 -11.10 -10.31
N GLN A 405 -32.06 -10.16 -9.59
CA GLN A 405 -33.45 -9.72 -9.80
C GLN A 405 -33.74 -9.13 -11.20
N ASP A 406 -32.70 -8.74 -11.95
CA ASP A 406 -32.79 -8.28 -13.33
C ASP A 406 -32.67 -9.42 -14.37
N ASN A 407 -32.82 -10.68 -13.92
CA ASN A 407 -32.71 -11.92 -14.70
C ASN A 407 -31.37 -12.09 -15.44
N LYS A 408 -30.29 -11.50 -14.89
CA LYS A 408 -28.92 -11.60 -15.40
C LYS A 408 -28.00 -12.24 -14.37
N THR A 409 -26.98 -12.96 -14.84
CA THR A 409 -25.89 -13.50 -14.02
C THR A 409 -25.12 -12.37 -13.32
N TYR A 410 -24.38 -12.69 -12.26
CA TYR A 410 -23.44 -11.76 -11.62
C TYR A 410 -22.25 -12.54 -11.08
N THR A 411 -21.09 -11.87 -10.97
CA THR A 411 -19.86 -12.44 -10.39
C THR A 411 -19.97 -12.55 -8.87
N SER A 412 -19.27 -13.51 -8.28
CA SER A 412 -19.09 -13.58 -6.82
C SER A 412 -18.45 -12.30 -6.29
N ILE A 413 -17.37 -11.88 -6.94
CA ILE A 413 -16.69 -10.61 -6.70
C ILE A 413 -17.54 -9.44 -7.17
N LEU A 414 -17.66 -8.41 -6.33
CA LEU A 414 -18.24 -7.11 -6.64
C LEU A 414 -17.43 -5.98 -5.97
N TYR A 415 -17.63 -4.75 -6.44
CA TYR A 415 -17.12 -3.54 -5.80
C TYR A 415 -18.27 -2.57 -5.56
N GLY A 416 -18.27 -1.89 -4.41
CA GLY A 416 -19.28 -0.88 -4.06
C GLY A 416 -19.25 0.38 -4.93
N ASN A 417 -18.12 0.68 -5.56
CA ASN A 417 -17.94 1.69 -6.61
C ASN A 417 -16.65 1.39 -7.40
N GLY A 418 -16.43 2.07 -8.53
CA GLY A 418 -15.26 1.89 -9.39
C GLY A 418 -15.61 1.95 -10.89
N PRO A 419 -14.61 1.79 -11.79
CA PRO A 419 -14.81 1.93 -13.24
C PRO A 419 -15.82 0.92 -13.83
N GLY A 420 -15.93 -0.27 -13.25
CA GLY A 420 -16.93 -1.29 -13.64
C GLY A 420 -18.38 -0.86 -13.42
N GLY A 421 -18.65 0.15 -12.58
CA GLY A 421 -19.99 0.70 -12.35
C GLY A 421 -20.51 1.66 -13.43
N SER A 422 -19.72 1.93 -14.47
CA SER A 422 -20.01 2.94 -15.50
C SER A 422 -21.36 2.80 -16.21
N PHE A 423 -21.91 1.59 -16.33
CA PHE A 423 -23.26 1.34 -16.87
C PHE A 423 -24.35 2.13 -16.12
N ALA A 424 -24.26 2.21 -14.79
CA ALA A 424 -25.25 2.92 -13.96
C ALA A 424 -25.20 4.44 -14.18
N LEU A 425 -24.00 5.00 -14.41
CA LEU A 425 -23.81 6.44 -14.70
C LEU A 425 -24.35 6.84 -16.08
N LEU A 426 -24.39 5.89 -17.03
CA LEU A 426 -24.91 6.09 -18.38
C LEU A 426 -26.43 5.81 -18.48
N GLY A 427 -27.09 5.42 -17.38
CA GLY A 427 -28.50 5.04 -17.37
C GLY A 427 -28.83 3.74 -18.15
N ILE A 428 -27.81 2.96 -18.53
CA ILE A 428 -27.97 1.74 -19.32
C ILE A 428 -27.99 0.52 -18.39
N SER A 429 -28.85 -0.46 -18.71
CA SER A 429 -28.87 -1.72 -17.97
C SER A 429 -27.55 -2.47 -18.17
N ARG A 430 -26.96 -2.96 -17.08
CA ARG A 430 -25.70 -3.71 -17.07
C ARG A 430 -25.72 -4.88 -18.07
N PRO A 431 -24.57 -5.28 -18.65
CA PRO A 431 -24.49 -6.50 -19.45
C PRO A 431 -24.80 -7.75 -18.61
N ASN A 432 -25.25 -8.82 -19.27
CA ASN A 432 -25.17 -10.16 -18.71
C ASN A 432 -23.70 -10.62 -18.78
N VAL A 433 -23.20 -11.35 -17.78
CA VAL A 433 -21.78 -11.74 -17.70
C VAL A 433 -21.64 -13.24 -18.01
N SER A 434 -20.83 -13.62 -19.00
CA SER A 434 -20.54 -15.03 -19.27
C SER A 434 -19.44 -15.57 -18.36
N ASP A 435 -19.38 -16.90 -18.19
CA ASP A 435 -18.28 -17.54 -17.46
C ASP A 435 -16.91 -17.18 -18.04
N SER A 436 -16.81 -17.08 -19.37
CA SER A 436 -15.60 -16.63 -20.08
C SER A 436 -15.22 -15.16 -19.86
N GLN A 437 -16.16 -14.30 -19.47
CA GLN A 437 -15.88 -12.91 -19.06
C GLN A 437 -15.55 -12.81 -17.56
N SER A 438 -16.07 -13.72 -16.75
CA SER A 438 -15.79 -13.78 -15.30
C SER A 438 -14.42 -14.42 -14.99
N THR A 439 -14.09 -15.52 -15.65
CA THR A 439 -12.83 -16.27 -15.50
C THR A 439 -11.73 -15.85 -16.46
N GLY A 440 -12.04 -14.98 -17.43
CA GLY A 440 -11.09 -14.52 -18.44
C GLY A 440 -9.98 -13.67 -17.84
N GLY A 441 -8.74 -14.17 -17.89
CA GLY A 441 -7.54 -13.38 -17.63
C GLY A 441 -7.42 -12.16 -18.56
N PRO A 442 -6.41 -11.28 -18.35
CA PRO A 442 -6.37 -9.90 -18.88
C PRO A 442 -6.33 -9.72 -20.42
N LEU A 443 -6.45 -10.79 -21.21
CA LEU A 443 -6.61 -10.78 -22.66
C LEU A 443 -8.09 -10.92 -23.12
N GLY A 444 -9.02 -11.23 -22.23
CA GLY A 444 -10.39 -11.63 -22.59
C GLY A 444 -11.42 -10.52 -22.82
N VAL A 445 -11.23 -9.32 -22.24
CA VAL A 445 -12.28 -8.28 -22.22
C VAL A 445 -11.77 -6.90 -22.65
N THR A 446 -11.38 -6.79 -23.93
CA THR A 446 -11.37 -5.48 -24.60
C THR A 446 -12.81 -5.09 -24.92
N LEU A 447 -13.53 -4.54 -23.95
CA LEU A 447 -14.83 -3.91 -24.21
C LEU A 447 -14.60 -2.72 -25.15
N SER A 448 -15.02 -2.88 -26.40
CA SER A 448 -14.95 -1.84 -27.45
C SER A 448 -16.00 -0.76 -27.20
N LEU A 449 -15.82 -0.01 -26.11
CA LEU A 449 -16.46 1.29 -25.92
C LEU A 449 -15.80 2.25 -26.93
N GLY A 450 -16.48 2.43 -28.07
CA GLY A 450 -16.07 3.39 -29.09
C GLY A 450 -15.82 4.76 -28.47
N LYS A 451 -14.65 5.35 -28.76
CA LYS A 451 -14.13 6.56 -28.11
C LYS A 451 -15.20 7.65 -27.99
N PRO A 452 -15.59 8.07 -26.77
CA PRO A 452 -16.29 9.34 -26.57
C PRO A 452 -15.36 10.47 -27.03
N SER A 453 -15.73 11.15 -28.10
CA SER A 453 -15.00 12.31 -28.60
C SER A 453 -15.16 13.50 -27.64
N LEU A 454 -14.05 14.15 -27.30
CA LEU A 454 -13.96 15.42 -26.56
C LEU A 454 -14.69 15.47 -25.20
N CYS A 455 -13.92 15.22 -24.13
CA CYS A 455 -14.06 16.02 -22.91
C CYS A 455 -13.06 17.19 -22.96
N GLN A 456 -13.44 18.30 -23.62
CA GLN A 456 -12.69 19.55 -23.50
C GLN A 456 -12.85 20.13 -22.10
N ARG A 457 -11.76 20.25 -21.34
CA ARG A 457 -11.75 21.12 -20.16
C ARG A 457 -11.83 22.57 -20.64
N VAL A 458 -12.82 23.31 -20.15
CA VAL A 458 -12.94 24.76 -20.40
C VAL A 458 -11.81 25.48 -19.67
N ALA A 459 -10.89 26.08 -20.43
CA ALA A 459 -9.96 27.08 -19.92
C ALA A 459 -10.52 28.48 -20.24
N HIS A 460 -10.62 29.36 -19.25
CA HIS A 460 -10.92 30.76 -19.49
C HIS A 460 -9.69 31.45 -20.12
N GLY A 461 -9.86 32.00 -21.33
CA GLY A 461 -8.80 32.69 -22.06
C GLY A 461 -9.35 33.50 -23.23
N ALA A 462 -8.92 34.75 -23.34
CA ALA A 462 -9.51 35.84 -24.13
C ALA A 462 -9.84 35.55 -25.63
N GLN A 463 -10.81 36.35 -26.12
CA GLN A 463 -11.32 36.44 -27.49
C GLN A 463 -10.25 36.52 -28.59
N GLY A 464 -10.57 35.98 -29.78
CA GLY A 464 -9.75 36.17 -30.99
C GLY A 464 -10.33 35.51 -32.24
N GLN A 465 -11.37 36.08 -32.85
CA GLN A 465 -11.91 35.55 -34.11
C GLN A 465 -11.06 35.95 -35.32
N THR A 466 -10.66 34.99 -36.15
CA THR A 466 -10.81 35.08 -37.62
C THR A 466 -10.52 33.74 -38.30
N VAL A 467 -11.33 33.37 -39.29
CA VAL A 467 -11.10 32.19 -40.15
C VAL A 467 -11.03 32.65 -41.61
N ARG A 468 -9.93 32.35 -42.31
CA ARG A 468 -9.88 32.31 -43.78
C ARG A 468 -9.00 31.16 -44.28
N LEU A 469 -9.33 30.68 -45.48
CA LEU A 469 -8.88 29.42 -46.07
C LEU A 469 -7.54 29.54 -46.83
N PRO A 470 -6.85 28.42 -47.15
CA PRO A 470 -5.41 28.41 -47.43
C PRO A 470 -5.04 28.53 -48.92
N ARG A 471 -3.77 28.89 -49.18
CA ARG A 471 -3.05 28.60 -50.45
C ARG A 471 -1.59 28.17 -50.18
N ARG A 472 -1.12 27.21 -50.99
CA ARG A 472 0.28 26.77 -51.14
C ARG A 472 0.99 27.63 -52.25
N PRO A 473 2.24 27.33 -52.69
CA PRO A 473 3.49 27.45 -51.95
C PRO A 473 4.63 28.16 -52.74
N SER A 474 5.59 28.77 -52.05
CA SER A 474 6.98 29.09 -52.52
C SER A 474 7.64 30.02 -51.46
N GLY A 475 8.95 30.23 -51.41
CA GLY A 475 10.07 29.68 -52.19
C GLY A 475 11.43 30.05 -51.53
N ARG A 476 12.55 29.53 -52.05
CA ARG A 476 13.90 29.78 -51.49
C ARG A 476 14.32 31.26 -51.61
N LYS A 477 14.96 31.82 -50.57
CA LYS A 477 16.42 32.17 -50.59
C LYS A 477 16.92 32.73 -49.25
N ARG A 478 18.22 32.55 -48.99
CA ARG A 478 19.00 33.28 -47.97
C ARG A 478 19.49 34.61 -48.55
N LEU A 479 19.80 35.57 -47.68
CA LEU A 479 20.91 36.53 -47.87
C LEU A 479 21.46 36.97 -46.50
N ARG A 480 22.70 37.46 -46.47
CA ARG A 480 23.44 37.93 -45.28
C ARG A 480 23.83 39.40 -45.49
N SER A 481 23.82 40.21 -44.44
CA SER A 481 24.75 41.35 -44.30
C SER A 481 24.85 41.85 -42.84
N SER A 482 26.09 41.93 -42.34
CA SER A 482 26.53 42.74 -41.19
C SER A 482 26.90 44.18 -41.72
N PRO A 483 27.46 45.16 -40.96
CA PRO A 483 28.09 45.10 -39.62
C PRO A 483 27.95 46.31 -38.63
N VAL A 484 28.20 46.01 -37.34
CA VAL A 484 29.14 46.67 -36.37
C VAL A 484 29.67 48.08 -36.73
N PRO A 485 29.53 49.14 -35.86
CA PRO A 485 30.45 49.41 -34.71
C PRO A 485 29.79 50.16 -33.49
N LYS A 486 30.40 50.51 -32.33
CA LYS A 486 31.62 50.16 -31.53
C LYS A 486 31.49 50.82 -30.11
N ALA A 487 32.09 50.22 -29.06
CA ALA A 487 32.55 50.78 -27.74
C ALA A 487 32.50 49.66 -26.67
N GLU A 488 33.46 49.29 -25.81
CA GLU A 488 34.62 49.95 -25.12
C GLU A 488 34.16 50.98 -24.06
N ALA A 489 34.53 50.97 -22.76
CA ALA A 489 35.22 50.04 -21.84
C ALA A 489 34.89 50.48 -20.36
N THR A 490 35.36 49.97 -19.18
CA THR A 490 36.47 49.07 -18.78
C THR A 490 36.22 48.43 -17.37
N GLN A 491 37.23 47.69 -16.87
CA GLN A 491 37.52 47.07 -15.55
C GLN A 491 37.77 48.10 -14.38
N ARG A 492 37.96 47.81 -13.06
CA ARG A 492 37.99 46.63 -12.12
C ARG A 492 37.98 47.09 -10.61
N PRO A 493 37.75 46.22 -9.60
CA PRO A 493 38.03 46.40 -8.14
C PRO A 493 39.42 45.81 -7.71
N PRO A 494 39.87 45.62 -6.42
CA PRO A 494 39.21 45.69 -5.08
C PRO A 494 40.06 46.30 -3.89
N SER A 495 39.65 46.09 -2.61
CA SER A 495 40.42 46.39 -1.35
C SER A 495 39.96 45.53 -0.13
N THR A 496 40.75 45.43 0.97
CA THR A 496 40.47 44.55 2.16
C THR A 496 41.16 44.95 3.51
N GLY A 497 40.65 44.45 4.67
CA GLY A 497 41.33 44.42 6.01
C GLY A 497 40.50 45.00 7.20
N ARG A 498 40.76 44.73 8.50
CA ARG A 498 41.59 43.71 9.22
C ARG A 498 41.20 43.66 10.74
N HIS A 499 41.56 42.60 11.48
CA HIS A 499 41.33 42.39 12.95
C HIS A 499 42.51 42.90 13.83
N PRO A 500 42.32 43.18 15.16
CA PRO A 500 42.48 42.17 16.25
C PRO A 500 41.56 42.32 17.50
N GLY A 501 41.70 41.43 18.49
CA GLY A 501 41.13 41.51 19.87
C GLY A 501 42.23 41.81 20.93
N PRO A 502 42.19 41.31 22.20
CA PRO A 502 41.22 40.41 22.87
C PRO A 502 40.78 40.86 24.30
N GLY A 503 39.99 40.05 25.04
CA GLY A 503 39.78 40.24 26.51
C GLY A 503 38.75 39.32 27.20
N GLY A 504 39.07 38.87 28.42
CA GLY A 504 38.21 38.16 29.42
C GLY A 504 38.91 38.25 30.80
N PRO A 505 38.52 37.50 31.87
CA PRO A 505 37.46 36.50 32.02
C PRO A 505 36.56 36.68 33.30
N GLY A 506 35.65 35.73 33.57
CA GLY A 506 34.99 35.53 34.88
C GLY A 506 33.74 34.63 34.77
N LEU A 507 33.67 33.42 35.35
CA LEU A 507 33.51 33.01 36.76
C LEU A 507 32.08 33.16 37.34
N ALA A 508 31.30 32.05 37.36
CA ALA A 508 30.67 31.47 38.57
C ALA A 508 29.62 30.37 38.24
N LEU A 509 29.63 29.25 39.00
CA LEU A 509 28.45 28.44 39.34
C LEU A 509 28.09 28.75 40.80
N PRO A 510 26.81 28.64 41.22
CA PRO A 510 26.28 27.40 41.83
C PRO A 510 24.96 26.93 41.15
N LEU A 511 24.49 25.67 41.20
CA LEU A 511 24.34 24.63 42.25
C LEU A 511 23.16 24.82 43.24
N LEU A 512 22.45 23.69 43.48
CA LEU A 512 21.44 23.38 44.52
C LEU A 512 19.93 23.71 44.31
N ALA A 513 19.20 22.67 43.90
CA ALA A 513 18.17 21.96 44.68
C ALA A 513 16.80 22.60 45.07
N SER A 514 15.72 21.99 44.53
CA SER A 514 14.57 21.41 45.26
C SER A 514 13.75 22.25 46.27
N SER A 515 12.55 22.68 45.87
CA SER A 515 11.28 22.52 46.62
C SER A 515 10.10 22.81 45.66
N ALA A 516 9.11 21.92 45.53
CA ALA A 516 7.90 21.72 46.36
C ALA A 516 6.76 22.71 46.04
N SER A 517 5.54 22.17 45.90
CA SER A 517 4.33 22.88 45.42
C SER A 517 3.59 23.64 46.53
N PRO A 518 2.65 24.52 46.14
CA PRO A 518 1.35 24.58 46.84
C PRO A 518 0.13 24.48 45.90
N SER A 519 -0.68 23.45 46.17
CA SER A 519 -2.16 23.45 46.20
C SER A 519 -2.99 24.47 45.40
N SER A 520 -3.76 23.94 44.43
CA SER A 520 -5.20 24.15 44.22
C SER A 520 -5.82 25.55 44.15
N ALA A 521 -6.45 25.84 43.01
CA ALA A 521 -7.70 26.61 42.94
C ALA A 521 -8.72 25.80 42.13
N SER A 522 -10.00 25.79 42.56
CA SER A 522 -11.08 25.07 41.89
C SER A 522 -12.09 26.05 41.30
N MET A 523 -12.44 25.89 40.02
CA MET A 523 -13.65 26.43 39.43
C MET A 523 -14.22 25.42 38.43
N ALA A 524 -15.52 25.12 38.57
CA ALA A 524 -16.25 24.22 37.71
C ALA A 524 -17.42 24.96 37.04
N LEU A 525 -17.57 24.79 35.72
CA LEU A 525 -18.72 25.20 34.92
C LEU A 525 -19.02 24.11 33.86
N PRO A 526 -20.24 24.08 33.29
CA PRO A 526 -20.97 22.81 33.16
C PRO A 526 -20.91 22.11 31.80
N SER A 527 -21.28 20.82 31.81
CA SER A 527 -21.46 19.98 30.63
C SER A 527 -22.78 20.30 29.88
N PRO A 528 -22.81 20.17 28.54
CA PRO A 528 -24.05 20.32 27.75
C PRO A 528 -24.98 19.09 27.84
N PRO A 529 -26.29 19.25 27.55
CA PRO A 529 -27.30 18.20 27.77
C PRO A 529 -27.39 17.16 26.62
N CYS A 530 -27.72 15.92 26.98
CA CYS A 530 -28.04 14.84 26.03
C CYS A 530 -29.51 14.93 25.55
N PRO A 531 -29.80 14.79 24.24
CA PRO A 531 -31.16 14.73 23.72
C PRO A 531 -31.82 13.35 23.91
N GLY A 532 -33.14 13.37 24.08
CA GLY A 532 -33.96 12.28 24.63
C GLY A 532 -33.96 10.92 23.93
N LEU A 533 -34.17 9.88 24.75
CA LEU A 533 -34.59 8.55 24.30
C LEU A 533 -36.05 8.57 23.81
N LEU A 534 -36.30 7.94 22.67
CA LEU A 534 -37.65 7.73 22.14
C LEU A 534 -38.44 6.69 22.95
N ARG A 535 -39.72 7.00 23.18
CA ARG A 535 -40.66 6.17 23.94
C ARG A 535 -41.52 5.36 22.98
N CYS A 536 -41.24 4.06 22.84
CA CYS A 536 -42.09 3.15 22.07
C CYS A 536 -43.15 2.50 22.96
N GLU A 537 -44.41 2.84 22.74
CA GLU A 537 -45.54 2.16 23.36
C GLU A 537 -45.78 0.80 22.68
N ARG A 538 -46.14 -0.22 23.47
CA ARG A 538 -46.68 -1.49 22.95
C ARG A 538 -48.07 -1.70 23.54
N ASN A 539 -49.10 -1.48 22.72
CA ASN A 539 -50.41 -2.07 22.99
C ASN A 539 -50.29 -3.60 22.94
N GLY A 540 -50.91 -4.28 23.90
CA GLY A 540 -50.67 -5.69 24.15
C GLY A 540 -51.76 -6.62 23.64
N HIS A 541 -51.40 -7.89 23.47
CA HIS A 541 -52.30 -9.02 23.64
C HIS A 541 -51.54 -10.20 24.29
N ALA A 542 -52.23 -10.93 25.15
CA ALA A 542 -51.85 -12.21 25.74
C ALA A 542 -53.12 -13.09 25.75
N PRO A 543 -53.02 -14.44 25.71
CA PRO A 543 -52.51 -15.26 26.83
C PRO A 543 -51.37 -16.21 26.37
N THR A 544 -50.84 -17.20 27.11
CA THR A 544 -51.33 -17.90 28.32
C THR A 544 -50.19 -18.42 29.22
N SER A 545 -50.57 -18.76 30.45
CA SER A 545 -49.95 -19.63 31.47
C SER A 545 -49.10 -20.83 31.01
N PRO A 546 -48.31 -21.46 31.92
CA PRO A 546 -47.56 -20.87 33.04
C PRO A 546 -46.13 -21.45 33.24
N CYS A 547 -45.21 -20.68 33.82
CA CYS A 547 -43.91 -21.20 34.25
C CYS A 547 -44.00 -21.94 35.61
N ARG A 548 -43.27 -23.05 35.78
CA ARG A 548 -42.96 -23.63 37.10
C ARG A 548 -41.65 -23.05 37.63
N LEU A 549 -41.59 -22.72 38.92
CA LEU A 549 -40.33 -22.56 39.64
C LEU A 549 -39.76 -23.94 40.01
N LEU A 550 -38.44 -24.05 40.02
CA LEU A 550 -37.72 -25.03 40.83
C LEU A 550 -36.57 -24.36 41.60
N SER A 551 -36.42 -24.84 42.83
CA SER A 551 -35.48 -24.49 43.90
C SER A 551 -34.04 -24.09 43.52
N ALA A 552 -33.47 -23.17 44.32
CA ALA A 552 -32.07 -22.77 44.26
C ALA A 552 -31.13 -23.64 45.13
N VAL A 553 -29.86 -23.69 44.76
CA VAL A 553 -28.67 -23.82 45.63
C VAL A 553 -27.50 -23.01 44.99
N PRO A 554 -26.30 -22.80 45.60
CA PRO A 554 -25.79 -21.44 45.77
C PRO A 554 -24.49 -21.11 44.99
N ALA A 555 -23.97 -19.91 45.23
CA ALA A 555 -22.62 -19.47 44.88
C ALA A 555 -21.54 -20.36 45.57
N THR A 556 -20.26 -20.40 45.18
CA THR A 556 -19.38 -19.29 44.72
C THR A 556 -18.21 -19.76 43.86
N PHE A 557 -17.68 -18.88 43.00
CA PHE A 557 -16.23 -18.58 42.93
C PHE A 557 -16.00 -17.24 42.21
N TRP A 558 -15.31 -16.28 42.84
CA TRP A 558 -14.94 -14.99 42.24
C TRP A 558 -13.45 -14.71 42.49
N SER A 559 -12.66 -14.59 41.43
CA SER A 559 -11.26 -14.19 41.52
C SER A 559 -11.15 -12.66 41.47
N ARG A 560 -10.48 -12.06 42.47
CA ARG A 560 -10.18 -10.61 42.49
C ARG A 560 -8.72 -10.37 42.13
N ARG A 561 -8.48 -9.60 41.06
CA ARG A 561 -7.22 -8.85 40.87
C ARG A 561 -7.52 -7.34 40.82
N LYS A 562 -6.59 -6.55 41.35
CA LYS A 562 -6.74 -5.09 41.52
C LYS A 562 -5.70 -4.38 40.66
N VAL A 563 -6.16 -3.62 39.67
CA VAL A 563 -5.35 -2.71 38.83
C VAL A 563 -6.14 -1.42 38.61
N GLY A 564 -5.49 -0.26 38.63
CA GLY A 564 -6.03 1.00 38.08
C GLY A 564 -7.23 1.64 38.77
N GLY A 565 -7.85 1.03 39.79
CA GLY A 565 -8.92 1.67 40.59
C GLY A 565 -10.34 1.58 40.01
N PHE A 566 -10.54 0.92 38.87
CA PHE A 566 -11.85 0.68 38.26
C PHE A 566 -12.27 -0.80 38.36
N PHE A 567 -13.57 -1.05 38.54
CA PHE A 567 -14.14 -2.39 38.49
C PHE A 567 -14.72 -2.67 37.10
N TYR A 568 -14.30 -3.77 36.48
CA TYR A 568 -14.91 -4.30 35.26
C TYR A 568 -15.71 -5.56 35.60
N TYR A 569 -16.99 -5.57 35.22
CA TYR A 569 -17.86 -6.75 35.28
C TYR A 569 -18.00 -7.34 33.89
N TYR A 570 -17.46 -8.53 33.67
CA TYR A 570 -17.67 -9.30 32.44
C TYR A 570 -18.84 -10.25 32.63
N LEU A 571 -19.78 -10.25 31.68
CA LEU A 571 -20.91 -11.17 31.64
C LEU A 571 -20.72 -12.12 30.45
N CYS A 572 -20.07 -13.26 30.67
CA CYS A 572 -20.07 -14.33 29.68
C CYS A 572 -21.48 -14.93 29.60
N LYS A 573 -22.10 -14.83 28.42
CA LYS A 573 -23.13 -15.80 28.03
C LYS A 573 -22.44 -17.04 27.48
N LEU A 574 -22.94 -18.20 27.91
CA LEU A 574 -22.93 -19.43 27.12
C LEU A 574 -24.05 -19.34 26.07
#